data_AF-A0A1S3CHN9-F1
#
_entry.id   AF-A0A1S3CHN9-F1
#
_cell.length_a   1.000
_cell.length_b   1.000
_cell.length_c   1.000
_cell.angle_alpha   90.00
_cell.angle_beta   90.00
_cell.angle_gamma   90.00
#
_symmetry.space_group_name_H-M   'P 1'
#
loop_
_entity.id
_entity.type
_entity.pdbx_description
1 polymer ?
#
loop_
_entity_poly.entity_id
_entity_poly.type
_entity_poly.pdbx_seq_one_letter_code
_entity_poly.pdbx_strand_id
1 'polypeptide(L)'
;MAKTTYAMGLISAIAASTSLSQNHSAHADGPFNFPPFSSSPAANVPLPSPAPQSSSPASSPEPSAPKPRNDNPRTSSSGFDPEALERGAKALREITSSSHAKKAFEVMKKQEETRQVELQARAAEFKAMQAQAETERQRVIYDEQKKLAQHQAQTKSQMARYEDELARKRMQAENEYQRARNQELVKLQEESSIRQEQARRATEEQIQAQRRQTEREKAEIERETIRVRAMAEAEGRAHEAKLAEEVNRRMLVDRANAEREKWIAAINTTFDHIGGGLKAILTDQNKLVVAVGGITALAAGIYTTREGAKVVWSYVDRILGQPSLIRESSRGKYPWSGLFSRIKDTVSHSDKGSSSKKGNGFGDVILHPSLQKRIEQLANATSNTKSHQAPFRNMLFYGPPGTGKTMAARELARKSGLDYALMTGGDVAPLGSQAVTKIHQLFDWAKKSRKGLLLFIDEADAFLCERNKTYMSEAQRSALNALLFRTGDQSKDIVLALATNRPGDLDSAVGDRIDEVLEFPLPGEDERFKLLKLYLEKYIANAGMRKSGLFQNVFKGQQKKIEIKGLTDDIIREAAAKTDGFSGREIAKLMASVQAAVYGSETCVLDPSLFREVVDYKVAEHQQRRKLAASEGGSVQN
;
A
#
# COMPACT_ATOMS: atom_id res chain seq x y z
N MET A 1 -0.82 -30.95 56.63
CA MET A 1 0.51 -30.62 56.08
C MET A 1 0.35 -30.36 54.60
N ALA A 2 0.63 -29.12 54.19
CA ALA A 2 0.43 -28.62 52.84
C ALA A 2 1.77 -28.51 52.11
N LYS A 3 1.69 -28.55 50.77
CA LYS A 3 2.71 -28.36 49.72
C LYS A 3 3.16 -29.64 48.99
N THR A 4 3.41 -29.42 47.70
CA THR A 4 3.99 -30.27 46.65
C THR A 4 3.13 -31.34 45.99
N THR A 5 2.31 -30.94 45.00
CA THR A 5 2.17 -31.66 43.71
C THR A 5 1.38 -30.83 42.69
N TYR A 6 2.04 -29.89 42.02
CA TYR A 6 1.58 -29.27 40.76
C TYR A 6 2.83 -28.86 39.97
N ALA A 7 3.37 -29.78 39.18
CA ALA A 7 4.31 -29.52 38.09
C ALA A 7 4.72 -30.85 37.43
N MET A 8 3.89 -31.39 36.53
CA MET A 8 4.29 -32.40 35.53
C MET A 8 3.15 -32.52 34.50
N GLY A 9 3.10 -31.56 33.58
CA GLY A 9 2.09 -31.55 32.53
C GLY A 9 2.24 -30.35 31.59
N LEU A 10 3.46 -30.08 31.09
CA LEU A 10 3.68 -29.02 30.09
C LEU A 10 5.01 -29.15 29.31
N ILE A 11 5.47 -30.37 28.98
CA ILE A 11 6.72 -30.56 28.19
C ILE A 11 6.57 -31.45 26.94
N SER A 12 5.43 -32.10 26.66
CA SER A 12 5.33 -33.02 25.50
C SER A 12 4.79 -32.41 24.19
N ALA A 13 4.69 -31.08 24.04
CA ALA A 13 4.10 -30.44 22.85
C ALA A 13 5.06 -29.57 22.02
N ILE A 14 6.38 -29.79 22.11
CA ILE A 14 7.39 -28.98 21.38
C ILE A 14 8.19 -29.78 20.33
N ALA A 15 8.03 -31.10 20.23
CA ALA A 15 8.87 -31.92 19.34
C ALA A 15 8.30 -32.24 17.93
N ALA A 16 7.14 -31.71 17.52
CA ALA A 16 6.47 -32.13 16.28
C ALA A 16 5.93 -30.98 15.40
N SER A 17 6.69 -29.90 15.21
CA SER A 17 6.34 -28.85 14.25
C SER A 17 7.55 -28.24 13.53
N THR A 18 8.47 -29.10 13.08
CA THR A 18 9.56 -28.71 12.18
C THR A 18 9.59 -29.61 10.95
N SER A 19 8.62 -29.46 10.06
CA SER A 19 8.75 -29.81 8.64
C SER A 19 7.59 -29.18 7.86
N LEU A 20 7.89 -28.77 6.62
CA LEU A 20 6.99 -28.11 5.63
C LEU A 20 7.00 -26.57 5.65
N SER A 21 8.15 -26.00 5.29
CA SER A 21 8.20 -24.73 4.55
C SER A 21 8.46 -25.06 3.08
N GLN A 22 7.41 -25.14 2.27
CA GLN A 22 7.57 -25.14 0.81
C GLN A 22 7.71 -23.70 0.33
N ASN A 23 8.87 -23.42 -0.24
CA ASN A 23 9.13 -22.26 -1.08
C ASN A 23 8.22 -22.29 -2.31
N HIS A 24 7.47 -21.22 -2.54
CA HIS A 24 7.02 -20.88 -3.89
C HIS A 24 7.79 -19.65 -4.38
N SER A 25 8.89 -19.93 -5.08
CA SER A 25 9.47 -19.04 -6.07
C SER A 25 8.60 -19.09 -7.33
N ALA A 26 7.94 -17.98 -7.68
CA ALA A 26 7.33 -17.81 -8.98
C ALA A 26 8.35 -17.12 -9.90
N HIS A 27 8.94 -17.91 -10.80
CA HIS A 27 9.58 -17.41 -12.00
C HIS A 27 8.50 -16.94 -12.98
N ALA A 28 8.69 -15.73 -13.50
CA ALA A 28 8.01 -15.22 -14.67
C ALA A 28 8.75 -15.73 -15.91
N ASP A 29 8.02 -16.27 -16.88
CA ASP A 29 8.46 -16.41 -18.28
C ASP A 29 7.23 -16.53 -19.19
N GLY A 30 7.23 -15.74 -20.28
CA GLY A 30 6.33 -15.90 -21.43
C GLY A 30 5.33 -14.77 -21.67
N PRO A 31 4.97 -14.51 -22.94
CA PRO A 31 5.51 -13.38 -23.67
C PRO A 31 4.50 -12.26 -23.93
N PHE A 32 5.04 -11.08 -24.27
CA PHE A 32 4.34 -9.97 -24.88
C PHE A 32 3.39 -10.44 -25.98
N ASN A 33 2.13 -10.04 -25.89
CA ASN A 33 1.24 -10.00 -27.05
C ASN A 33 0.34 -8.77 -26.96
N PHE A 34 0.59 -7.82 -27.87
CA PHE A 34 -0.29 -6.69 -28.14
C PHE A 34 -1.59 -7.22 -28.76
N PRO A 35 -2.78 -6.78 -28.33
CA PRO A 35 -3.95 -6.92 -29.17
C PRO A 35 -3.92 -5.82 -30.26
N PRO A 36 -4.25 -6.17 -31.52
CA PRO A 36 -4.24 -5.25 -32.64
C PRO A 36 -5.45 -4.32 -32.60
N PHE A 37 -5.29 -3.15 -33.23
CA PHE A 37 -6.39 -2.32 -33.71
C PHE A 37 -7.49 -3.18 -34.35
N SER A 38 -8.72 -3.05 -33.84
CA SER A 38 -9.91 -3.40 -34.60
C SER A 38 -10.98 -2.34 -34.38
N SER A 39 -11.19 -1.61 -35.47
CA SER A 39 -12.31 -0.73 -35.76
C SER A 39 -13.66 -1.41 -35.50
N SER A 40 -14.59 -0.67 -34.90
CA SER A 40 -16.01 -0.97 -35.00
C SER A 40 -16.81 0.33 -35.15
N PRO A 41 -17.99 0.25 -35.78
CA PRO A 41 -18.46 1.27 -36.71
C PRO A 41 -19.26 2.39 -36.04
N ALA A 42 -19.32 3.51 -36.76
CA ALA A 42 -20.10 4.69 -36.46
C ALA A 42 -21.58 4.34 -36.20
N ALA A 43 -22.07 4.67 -35.01
CA ALA A 43 -23.48 4.86 -34.72
C ALA A 43 -23.64 6.28 -34.14
N ASN A 44 -24.05 7.18 -35.03
CA ASN A 44 -24.45 8.56 -34.73
C ASN A 44 -25.57 8.58 -33.68
N VAL A 45 -25.32 9.24 -32.55
CA VAL A 45 -26.36 9.88 -31.75
C VAL A 45 -25.89 11.31 -31.46
N PRO A 46 -26.64 12.36 -31.83
CA PRO A 46 -26.12 13.72 -31.82
C PRO A 46 -26.12 14.33 -30.42
N LEU A 47 -25.04 15.05 -30.10
CA LEU A 47 -25.09 16.16 -29.14
C LEU A 47 -26.04 17.24 -29.68
N PRO A 48 -26.82 17.92 -28.83
CA PRO A 48 -27.37 19.21 -29.21
C PRO A 48 -26.27 20.25 -29.10
N SER A 49 -25.79 20.74 -30.24
CA SER A 49 -25.06 22.01 -30.36
C SER A 49 -25.97 23.00 -31.12
N PRO A 50 -25.68 24.30 -31.07
CA PRO A 50 -26.64 25.36 -30.82
C PRO A 50 -27.44 25.71 -32.08
N ALA A 51 -28.73 26.00 -31.92
CA ALA A 51 -29.53 26.54 -33.01
C ALA A 51 -29.42 28.07 -33.07
N PRO A 52 -29.54 28.65 -34.29
CA PRO A 52 -28.97 29.93 -34.65
C PRO A 52 -30.01 31.06 -34.69
N GLN A 53 -29.47 32.27 -34.83
CA GLN A 53 -30.17 33.50 -35.14
C GLN A 53 -31.10 33.33 -36.35
N SER A 54 -32.37 33.69 -36.19
CA SER A 54 -33.20 34.21 -37.27
C SER A 54 -34.12 35.31 -36.76
N SER A 55 -33.95 36.47 -37.39
CA SER A 55 -34.96 37.48 -37.72
C SER A 55 -35.98 37.85 -36.64
N SER A 56 -35.75 39.02 -36.06
CA SER A 56 -36.74 39.90 -35.47
C SER A 56 -37.97 40.06 -36.38
N PRO A 57 -39.19 39.94 -35.82
CA PRO A 57 -40.29 40.77 -36.26
C PRO A 57 -40.86 41.57 -35.10
N ALA A 58 -41.13 42.84 -35.40
CA ALA A 58 -42.19 43.64 -34.83
C ALA A 58 -42.28 43.68 -33.29
N SER A 59 -41.66 44.72 -32.73
CA SER A 59 -42.08 45.34 -31.48
C SER A 59 -43.56 45.74 -31.56
N SER A 60 -44.43 44.98 -30.90
CA SER A 60 -45.73 45.45 -30.41
C SER A 60 -45.67 45.49 -28.88
N PRO A 61 -46.05 46.62 -28.24
CA PRO A 61 -45.82 46.83 -26.82
C PRO A 61 -46.97 46.30 -25.98
N GLU A 62 -46.68 45.43 -25.00
CA GLU A 62 -47.60 45.13 -23.91
C GLU A 62 -47.60 46.25 -22.85
N PRO A 63 -48.73 46.45 -22.16
CA PRO A 63 -49.14 47.76 -21.66
C PRO A 63 -48.36 48.12 -20.41
N SER A 64 -47.55 49.17 -20.54
CA SER A 64 -47.10 49.93 -19.37
C SER A 64 -48.32 50.37 -18.57
N ALA A 65 -48.32 50.06 -17.28
CA ALA A 65 -49.26 50.60 -16.29
C ALA A 65 -49.56 52.09 -16.58
N PRO A 66 -50.82 52.52 -16.44
CA PRO A 66 -51.19 53.88 -16.79
C PRO A 66 -50.38 54.84 -15.91
N LYS A 67 -49.41 55.52 -16.52
CA LYS A 67 -48.89 56.77 -15.97
C LYS A 67 -50.13 57.67 -15.83
N PRO A 68 -50.47 58.16 -14.62
CA PRO A 68 -51.58 59.09 -14.51
C PRO A 68 -51.24 60.27 -15.43
N ARG A 69 -52.10 60.45 -16.43
CA ARG A 69 -52.09 61.63 -17.28
C ARG A 69 -52.33 62.80 -16.35
N ASN A 70 -51.31 63.62 -16.14
CA ASN A 70 -51.43 64.82 -15.36
C ASN A 70 -52.19 65.85 -16.22
N ASP A 71 -53.50 65.64 -16.33
CA ASP A 71 -54.46 66.57 -16.94
C ASP A 71 -54.92 67.62 -15.92
N ASN A 72 -54.03 68.00 -14.99
CA ASN A 72 -54.18 69.27 -14.31
C ASN A 72 -53.46 70.32 -15.16
N PRO A 73 -54.10 71.42 -15.55
CA PRO A 73 -53.38 72.55 -16.12
C PRO A 73 -52.24 72.89 -15.17
N ARG A 74 -51.05 73.16 -15.71
CA ARG A 74 -49.92 73.69 -14.94
C ARG A 74 -50.35 75.02 -14.31
N THR A 75 -50.97 74.96 -13.15
CA THR A 75 -51.23 76.13 -12.33
C THR A 75 -49.92 76.43 -11.61
N SER A 76 -49.37 77.56 -12.00
CA SER A 76 -48.44 78.35 -11.19
C SER A 76 -48.81 78.31 -9.71
N SER A 77 -47.79 78.17 -8.87
CA SER A 77 -47.71 78.67 -7.49
C SER A 77 -49.04 78.85 -6.74
N SER A 78 -49.32 77.93 -5.81
CA SER A 78 -50.30 78.06 -4.71
C SER A 78 -51.73 78.37 -5.12
N GLY A 79 -52.71 77.62 -4.60
CA GLY A 79 -54.12 77.99 -4.65
C GLY A 79 -54.42 79.23 -3.80
N PHE A 80 -53.81 80.36 -4.16
CA PHE A 80 -53.91 81.65 -3.50
C PHE A 80 -54.82 82.52 -4.36
N ASP A 81 -56.08 82.64 -3.94
CA ASP A 81 -57.08 83.47 -4.61
C ASP A 81 -57.04 84.88 -3.98
N PRO A 82 -56.37 85.87 -4.60
CA PRO A 82 -56.14 87.18 -3.99
C PRO A 82 -57.46 87.96 -3.78
N GLU A 83 -58.49 87.72 -4.60
CA GLU A 83 -59.80 88.34 -4.42
C GLU A 83 -60.54 87.78 -3.20
N ALA A 84 -60.42 86.48 -2.93
CA ALA A 84 -61.00 85.87 -1.74
C ALA A 84 -60.34 86.43 -0.46
N LEU A 85 -59.04 86.72 -0.54
CA LEU A 85 -58.28 87.31 0.56
C LEU A 85 -58.64 88.78 0.77
N GLU A 86 -58.86 89.56 -0.29
CA GLU A 86 -59.33 90.95 -0.19
C GLU A 86 -60.77 91.03 0.35
N ARG A 87 -61.67 90.16 -0.13
CA ARG A 87 -63.03 90.01 0.43
C ARG A 87 -63.01 89.58 1.89
N GLY A 88 -62.13 88.64 2.26
CA GLY A 88 -61.92 88.21 3.63
C GLY A 88 -61.37 89.32 4.53
N ALA A 89 -60.40 90.11 4.03
CA ALA A 89 -59.83 91.25 4.75
C ALA A 89 -60.86 92.37 4.99
N LYS A 90 -61.74 92.64 4.01
CA LYS A 90 -62.85 93.58 4.17
C LYS A 90 -63.88 93.08 5.19
N ALA A 91 -64.27 91.81 5.13
CA ALA A 91 -65.18 91.20 6.09
C ALA A 91 -64.59 91.21 7.53
N LEU A 92 -63.29 90.96 7.69
CA LEU A 92 -62.61 91.03 8.99
C LEU A 92 -62.58 92.45 9.57
N ARG A 93 -62.42 93.48 8.74
CA ARG A 93 -62.50 94.90 9.17
C ARG A 93 -63.90 95.27 9.64
N GLU A 94 -64.94 94.80 8.96
CA GLU A 94 -66.33 95.02 9.36
C GLU A 94 -66.65 94.28 10.68
N ILE A 95 -66.22 93.02 10.83
CA ILE A 95 -66.42 92.23 12.05
C ILE A 95 -65.68 92.85 13.25
N THR A 96 -64.47 93.36 13.07
CA THR A 96 -63.67 93.99 14.15
C THR A 96 -64.23 95.32 14.64
N SER A 97 -64.99 96.03 13.81
CA SER A 97 -65.69 97.27 14.20
C SER A 97 -66.95 97.04 15.04
N SER A 98 -67.44 95.79 15.13
CA SER A 98 -68.65 95.44 15.87
C SER A 98 -68.39 95.24 17.38
N SER A 99 -69.37 95.55 18.22
CA SER A 99 -69.30 95.40 19.68
C SER A 99 -69.13 93.94 20.15
N HIS A 100 -69.35 92.95 19.28
CA HIS A 100 -69.31 91.52 19.59
C HIS A 100 -68.15 90.76 18.92
N ALA A 101 -67.19 91.46 18.32
CA ALA A 101 -66.06 90.89 17.58
C ALA A 101 -65.30 89.77 18.32
N LYS A 102 -65.09 89.92 19.63
CA LYS A 102 -64.38 88.91 20.46
C LYS A 102 -65.10 87.56 20.50
N LYS A 103 -66.44 87.56 20.64
CA LYS A 103 -67.23 86.32 20.69
C LYS A 103 -67.28 85.65 19.31
N ALA A 104 -67.38 86.42 18.23
CA ALA A 104 -67.33 85.90 16.87
C ALA A 104 -65.99 85.23 16.56
N PHE A 105 -64.88 85.84 17.00
CA PHE A 105 -63.54 85.29 16.80
C PHE A 105 -63.32 83.98 17.60
N GLU A 106 -63.85 83.89 18.82
CA GLU A 106 -63.80 82.64 19.60
C GLU A 106 -64.58 81.50 18.95
N VAL A 107 -65.76 81.79 18.37
CA VAL A 107 -66.55 80.79 17.64
C VAL A 107 -65.82 80.34 16.38
N MET A 108 -65.25 81.28 15.61
CA MET A 108 -64.44 80.97 14.42
C MET A 108 -63.21 80.12 14.79
N LYS A 109 -62.53 80.45 15.88
CA LYS A 109 -61.38 79.68 16.37
C LYS A 109 -61.77 78.25 16.73
N LYS A 110 -62.88 78.06 17.47
CA LYS A 110 -63.39 76.72 17.80
C LYS A 110 -63.81 75.92 16.58
N GLN A 111 -64.40 76.57 15.57
CA GLN A 111 -64.79 75.91 14.33
C GLN A 111 -63.57 75.45 13.51
N GLU A 112 -62.51 76.27 13.46
CA GLU A 112 -61.28 75.91 12.76
C GLU A 112 -60.51 74.81 13.50
N GLU A 113 -60.47 74.84 14.84
CA GLU A 113 -59.91 73.75 15.65
C GLU A 113 -60.67 72.44 15.41
N THR A 114 -62.00 72.48 15.36
CA THR A 114 -62.84 71.30 15.07
C THR A 114 -62.55 70.77 13.67
N ARG A 115 -62.44 71.66 12.68
CA ARG A 115 -62.09 71.30 11.30
C ARG A 115 -60.71 70.66 11.19
N GLN A 116 -59.73 71.17 11.93
CA GLN A 116 -58.38 70.59 11.97
C GLN A 116 -58.40 69.19 12.59
N VAL A 117 -59.15 69.00 13.67
CA VAL A 117 -59.31 67.69 14.30
C VAL A 117 -60.01 66.70 13.37
N GLU A 118 -61.06 67.11 12.66
CA GLU A 118 -61.73 66.25 11.66
C GLU A 118 -60.80 65.87 10.50
N LEU A 119 -59.99 66.81 10.01
CA LEU A 119 -59.01 66.54 8.96
C LEU A 119 -57.91 65.58 9.46
N GLN A 120 -57.44 65.75 10.69
CA GLN A 120 -56.47 64.84 11.31
C GLN A 120 -57.06 63.44 11.52
N ALA A 121 -58.32 63.34 11.97
CA ALA A 121 -59.02 62.07 12.12
C ALA A 121 -59.15 61.35 10.77
N ARG A 122 -59.59 62.04 9.71
CA ARG A 122 -59.66 61.47 8.35
C ARG A 122 -58.29 61.05 7.82
N ALA A 123 -57.25 61.82 8.09
CA ALA A 123 -55.88 61.46 7.69
C ALA A 123 -55.38 60.21 8.45
N ALA A 124 -55.74 60.06 9.72
CA ALA A 124 -55.40 58.89 10.51
C ALA A 124 -56.16 57.64 10.04
N GLU A 125 -57.45 57.76 9.73
CA GLU A 125 -58.28 56.67 9.16
C GLU A 125 -57.71 56.18 7.82
N PHE A 126 -57.33 57.10 6.93
CA PHE A 126 -56.73 56.74 5.65
C PHE A 126 -55.39 56.01 5.82
N LYS A 127 -54.54 56.45 6.75
CA LYS A 127 -53.29 55.75 7.08
C LYS A 127 -53.54 54.36 7.66
N ALA A 128 -54.54 54.21 8.52
CA ALA A 128 -54.92 52.91 9.08
C ALA A 128 -55.41 51.96 7.99
N MET A 129 -56.21 52.45 7.04
CA MET A 129 -56.68 51.68 5.89
C MET A 129 -55.53 51.24 4.97
N GLN A 130 -54.55 52.13 4.72
CA GLN A 130 -53.35 51.77 3.96
C GLN A 130 -52.52 50.69 4.66
N ALA A 131 -52.30 50.83 5.97
CA ALA A 131 -51.56 49.85 6.75
C ALA A 131 -52.24 48.47 6.77
N GLN A 132 -53.59 48.44 6.83
CA GLN A 132 -54.35 47.20 6.72
C GLN A 132 -54.19 46.57 5.33
N ALA A 133 -54.31 47.36 4.26
CA ALA A 133 -54.13 46.88 2.89
C ALA A 133 -52.71 46.33 2.63
N GLU A 134 -51.68 46.96 3.19
CA GLU A 134 -50.29 46.46 3.12
C GLU A 134 -50.12 45.14 3.87
N THR A 135 -50.73 45.03 5.06
CA THR A 135 -50.69 43.80 5.86
C THR A 135 -51.38 42.64 5.13
N GLU A 136 -52.51 42.88 4.48
CA GLU A 136 -53.22 41.89 3.68
C GLU A 136 -52.39 41.44 2.46
N ARG A 137 -51.76 42.39 1.75
CA ARG A 137 -50.86 42.05 0.64
C ARG A 137 -49.71 41.16 1.08
N GLN A 138 -49.09 41.45 2.23
CA GLN A 138 -48.01 40.62 2.77
C GLN A 138 -48.48 39.21 3.13
N ARG A 139 -49.69 39.08 3.70
CA ARG A 139 -50.29 37.77 3.99
C ARG A 139 -50.51 36.94 2.73
N VAL A 140 -51.06 37.55 1.68
CA VAL A 140 -51.30 36.86 0.40
C VAL A 140 -49.98 36.37 -0.22
N ILE A 141 -48.95 37.22 -0.26
CA ILE A 141 -47.62 36.84 -0.77
C ILE A 141 -47.02 35.69 0.03
N TYR A 142 -47.14 35.73 1.36
CA TYR A 142 -46.65 34.66 2.22
C TYR A 142 -47.38 33.33 2.00
N ASP A 143 -48.70 33.36 1.84
CA ASP A 143 -49.51 32.18 1.57
C ASP A 143 -49.19 31.56 0.19
N GLU A 144 -48.94 32.38 -0.83
CA GLU A 144 -48.47 31.93 -2.14
C GLU A 144 -47.09 31.27 -2.07
N GLN A 145 -46.14 31.88 -1.37
CA GLN A 145 -44.81 31.31 -1.17
C GLN A 145 -44.88 29.98 -0.42
N LYS A 146 -45.73 29.88 0.60
CA LYS A 146 -45.95 28.64 1.36
C LYS A 146 -46.49 27.52 0.45
N LYS A 147 -47.47 27.82 -0.41
CA LYS A 147 -48.03 26.87 -1.37
C LYS A 147 -46.98 26.41 -2.39
N LEU A 148 -46.18 27.33 -2.94
CA LEU A 148 -45.09 27.00 -3.87
C LEU A 148 -44.03 26.10 -3.22
N ALA A 149 -43.62 26.42 -2.00
CA ALA A 149 -42.66 25.61 -1.25
C ALA A 149 -43.19 24.20 -0.96
N GLN A 150 -44.47 24.07 -0.60
CA GLN A 150 -45.12 22.77 -0.39
C GLN A 150 -45.16 21.95 -1.69
N HIS A 151 -45.53 22.57 -2.82
CA HIS A 151 -45.55 21.88 -4.11
C HIS A 151 -44.15 21.41 -4.52
N GLN A 152 -43.12 22.26 -4.38
CA GLN A 152 -41.74 21.90 -4.67
C GLN A 152 -41.24 20.77 -3.76
N ALA A 153 -41.60 20.78 -2.47
CA ALA A 153 -41.24 19.70 -1.55
C ALA A 153 -41.89 18.36 -1.94
N GLN A 154 -43.16 18.39 -2.37
CA GLN A 154 -43.85 17.20 -2.87
C GLN A 154 -43.19 16.65 -4.14
N THR A 155 -42.90 17.49 -5.14
CA THR A 155 -42.23 17.05 -6.37
C THR A 155 -40.84 16.47 -6.08
N LYS A 156 -40.06 17.12 -5.20
CA LYS A 156 -38.75 16.59 -4.77
C LYS A 156 -38.88 15.24 -4.08
N SER A 157 -39.88 15.06 -3.21
CA SER A 157 -40.10 13.78 -2.53
C SER A 157 -40.50 12.66 -3.50
N GLN A 158 -41.26 12.96 -4.55
CA GLN A 158 -41.63 12.00 -5.59
C GLN A 158 -40.42 11.61 -6.43
N MET A 159 -39.60 12.58 -6.84
CA MET A 159 -38.36 12.31 -7.58
C MET A 159 -37.39 11.45 -6.76
N ALA A 160 -37.19 11.78 -5.47
CA ALA A 160 -36.32 11.00 -4.60
C ALA A 160 -36.77 9.55 -4.41
N ARG A 161 -38.08 9.30 -4.31
CA ARG A 161 -38.62 7.93 -4.24
C ARG A 161 -38.40 7.16 -5.53
N TYR A 162 -38.60 7.81 -6.67
CA TYR A 162 -38.37 7.21 -7.98
C TYR A 162 -36.89 6.86 -8.20
N GLU A 163 -35.97 7.74 -7.78
CA GLU A 163 -34.54 7.50 -7.81
C GLU A 163 -34.12 6.32 -6.92
N ASP A 164 -34.67 6.20 -5.70
CA ASP A 164 -34.41 5.05 -4.82
C ASP A 164 -34.92 3.73 -5.42
N GLU A 165 -36.11 3.72 -6.03
CA GLU A 165 -36.64 2.55 -6.74
C GLU A 165 -35.74 2.14 -7.93
N LEU A 166 -35.27 3.12 -8.70
CA LEU A 166 -34.39 2.87 -9.84
C LEU A 166 -33.01 2.38 -9.39
N ALA A 167 -32.48 2.92 -8.29
CA ALA A 167 -31.24 2.46 -7.67
C ALA A 167 -31.35 1.01 -7.19
N ARG A 168 -32.46 0.62 -6.55
CA ARG A 168 -32.70 -0.77 -6.13
C ARG A 168 -32.76 -1.72 -7.33
N LYS A 169 -33.41 -1.31 -8.43
CA LYS A 169 -33.45 -2.10 -9.67
C LYS A 169 -32.07 -2.26 -10.30
N ARG A 170 -31.26 -1.19 -10.34
CA ARG A 170 -29.85 -1.26 -10.81
C ARG A 170 -29.02 -2.20 -9.96
N MET A 171 -29.14 -2.11 -8.63
CA MET A 171 -28.42 -2.97 -7.70
C MET A 171 -28.82 -4.45 -7.85
N GLN A 172 -30.10 -4.73 -8.06
CA GLN A 172 -30.58 -6.10 -8.33
C GLN A 172 -30.01 -6.66 -9.63
N ALA A 173 -30.05 -5.87 -10.71
CA ALA A 173 -29.48 -6.27 -12.01
C ALA A 173 -27.96 -6.49 -11.93
N GLU A 174 -27.22 -5.63 -11.22
CA GLU A 174 -25.78 -5.81 -11.01
C GLU A 174 -25.46 -7.07 -10.21
N ASN A 175 -26.22 -7.35 -9.14
CA ASN A 175 -26.05 -8.56 -8.34
C ASN A 175 -26.34 -9.82 -9.15
N GLU A 176 -27.37 -9.82 -10.01
CA GLU A 176 -27.69 -10.93 -10.90
C GLU A 176 -26.60 -11.14 -11.96
N TYR A 177 -26.10 -10.06 -12.55
CA TYR A 177 -24.99 -10.10 -13.50
C TYR A 177 -23.70 -10.64 -12.85
N GLN A 178 -23.39 -10.22 -11.62
CA GLN A 178 -22.25 -10.75 -10.87
C GLN A 178 -22.41 -12.24 -10.56
N ARG A 179 -23.61 -12.70 -10.19
CA ARG A 179 -23.87 -14.12 -9.98
C ARG A 179 -23.68 -14.93 -11.26
N ALA A 180 -24.14 -14.43 -12.41
CA ALA A 180 -23.93 -15.07 -13.70
C ALA A 180 -22.45 -15.15 -14.06
N ARG A 181 -21.69 -14.06 -13.92
CA ARG A 181 -20.25 -14.04 -14.15
C ARG A 181 -19.49 -14.99 -13.24
N ASN A 182 -19.85 -15.05 -11.95
CA ASN A 182 -19.22 -15.96 -10.99
C ASN A 182 -19.50 -17.42 -11.34
N GLN A 183 -20.72 -17.75 -11.78
CA GLN A 183 -21.06 -19.10 -12.25
C GLN A 183 -20.26 -19.48 -13.50
N GLU A 184 -20.04 -18.54 -14.43
CA GLU A 184 -19.24 -18.76 -15.63
C GLU A 184 -17.75 -19.00 -15.28
N LEU A 185 -17.19 -18.21 -14.36
CA LEU A 185 -15.82 -18.38 -13.88
C LEU A 185 -15.60 -19.75 -13.21
N VAL A 186 -16.57 -20.21 -12.41
CA VAL A 186 -16.51 -21.54 -11.79
C VAL A 186 -16.54 -22.64 -12.85
N LYS A 187 -17.41 -22.54 -13.86
CA LYS A 187 -17.43 -23.51 -14.99
C LYS A 187 -16.11 -23.54 -15.75
N LEU A 188 -15.54 -22.38 -16.06
CA LEU A 188 -14.22 -22.28 -16.70
C LEU A 188 -13.10 -22.91 -15.85
N GLN A 189 -13.17 -22.72 -14.53
CA GLN A 189 -12.22 -23.32 -13.59
C GLN A 189 -12.36 -24.84 -13.54
N GLU A 190 -13.60 -25.36 -13.50
CA GLU A 190 -13.89 -26.79 -13.56
C GLU A 190 -13.40 -27.39 -14.88
N GLU A 191 -13.70 -26.78 -16.02
CA GLU A 191 -13.20 -27.22 -17.34
C GLU A 191 -11.67 -27.22 -17.41
N SER A 192 -11.01 -26.19 -16.87
CA SER A 192 -9.55 -26.13 -16.79
C SER A 192 -8.99 -27.26 -15.91
N SER A 193 -9.63 -27.56 -14.78
CA SER A 193 -9.19 -28.67 -13.91
C SER A 193 -9.34 -30.03 -14.60
N ILE A 194 -10.43 -30.25 -15.33
CA ILE A 194 -10.65 -31.48 -16.10
C ILE A 194 -9.60 -31.62 -17.21
N ARG A 195 -9.28 -30.53 -17.93
CA ARG A 195 -8.20 -30.55 -18.94
C ARG A 195 -6.84 -30.83 -18.33
N GLN A 196 -6.53 -30.26 -17.16
CA GLN A 196 -5.27 -30.53 -16.46
C GLN A 196 -5.17 -31.98 -15.97
N GLU A 197 -6.25 -32.54 -15.45
CA GLU A 197 -6.28 -33.96 -15.06
C GLU A 197 -6.11 -34.89 -16.26
N GLN A 198 -6.75 -34.59 -17.39
CA GLN A 198 -6.58 -35.36 -18.63
C GLN A 198 -5.15 -35.25 -19.17
N ALA A 199 -4.55 -34.06 -19.16
CA ALA A 199 -3.17 -33.86 -19.56
C ALA A 199 -2.21 -34.63 -18.64
N ARG A 200 -2.46 -34.61 -17.33
CA ARG A 200 -1.67 -35.36 -16.35
C ARG A 200 -1.75 -36.87 -16.59
N ARG A 201 -2.95 -37.41 -16.79
CA ARG A 201 -3.14 -38.83 -17.13
C ARG A 201 -2.41 -39.22 -18.42
N ALA A 202 -2.51 -38.40 -19.46
CA ALA A 202 -1.79 -38.62 -20.71
C ALA A 202 -0.26 -38.60 -20.52
N THR A 203 0.27 -37.69 -19.71
CA THR A 203 1.71 -37.67 -19.39
C THR A 203 2.15 -38.86 -18.55
N GLU A 204 1.34 -39.30 -17.59
CA GLU A 204 1.62 -40.48 -16.77
C GLU A 204 1.63 -41.75 -17.63
N GLU A 205 0.70 -41.88 -18.57
CA GLU A 205 0.68 -42.98 -19.55
C GLU A 205 1.91 -42.97 -20.48
N GLN A 206 2.34 -41.80 -20.96
CA GLN A 206 3.56 -41.67 -21.77
C GLN A 206 4.82 -42.05 -20.98
N ILE A 207 4.94 -41.61 -19.72
CA ILE A 207 6.08 -41.96 -18.86
C ILE A 207 6.08 -43.47 -18.58
N GLN A 208 4.92 -44.07 -18.33
CA GLN A 208 4.82 -45.53 -18.14
C GLN A 208 5.17 -46.30 -19.42
N ALA A 209 4.78 -45.80 -20.59
CA ALA A 209 5.16 -46.40 -21.87
C ALA A 209 6.67 -46.33 -22.11
N GLN A 210 7.30 -45.17 -21.85
CA GLN A 210 8.75 -45.02 -21.91
C GLN A 210 9.47 -45.94 -20.93
N ARG A 211 8.99 -46.03 -19.67
CA ARG A 211 9.56 -46.96 -18.68
C ARG A 211 9.51 -48.41 -19.16
N ARG A 212 8.35 -48.86 -19.68
CA ARG A 212 8.21 -50.20 -20.26
C ARG A 212 9.15 -50.45 -21.45
N GLN A 213 9.42 -49.44 -22.27
CA GLN A 213 10.41 -49.54 -23.36
C GLN A 213 11.83 -49.66 -22.80
N THR A 214 12.22 -48.79 -21.87
CA THR A 214 13.55 -48.85 -21.26
C THR A 214 13.79 -50.15 -20.47
N GLU A 215 12.77 -50.71 -19.83
CA GLU A 215 12.85 -51.99 -19.13
C GLU A 215 13.03 -53.16 -20.12
N ARG A 216 12.38 -53.10 -21.29
CA ARG A 216 12.58 -54.10 -22.36
C ARG A 216 13.99 -54.04 -22.93
N GLU A 217 14.49 -52.85 -23.24
CA GLU A 217 15.86 -52.66 -23.72
C GLU A 217 16.89 -53.14 -22.70
N LYS A 218 16.69 -52.81 -21.42
CA LYS A 218 17.56 -53.32 -20.34
C LYS A 218 17.50 -54.83 -20.21
N ALA A 219 16.32 -55.44 -20.30
CA ALA A 219 16.19 -56.89 -20.24
C ALA A 219 16.86 -57.59 -21.43
N GLU A 220 16.87 -56.96 -22.62
CA GLU A 220 17.60 -57.46 -23.79
C GLU A 220 19.11 -57.38 -23.59
N ILE A 221 19.63 -56.24 -23.13
CA ILE A 221 21.05 -56.06 -22.79
C ILE A 221 21.47 -57.02 -21.67
N GLU A 222 20.64 -57.22 -20.65
CA GLU A 222 20.89 -58.18 -19.58
C GLU A 222 20.94 -59.61 -20.12
N ARG A 223 20.08 -59.99 -21.07
CA ARG A 223 20.15 -61.32 -21.70
C ARG A 223 21.41 -61.50 -22.53
N GLU A 224 21.85 -60.47 -23.25
CA GLU A 224 23.09 -60.50 -24.02
C GLU A 224 24.31 -60.59 -23.12
N THR A 225 24.35 -59.79 -22.05
CA THR A 225 25.44 -59.81 -21.07
C THR A 225 25.47 -61.12 -20.29
N ILE A 226 24.32 -61.70 -19.93
CA ILE A 226 24.23 -63.03 -19.31
C ILE A 226 24.75 -64.10 -20.28
N ARG A 227 24.44 -64.03 -21.58
CA ARG A 227 24.99 -64.98 -22.58
C ARG A 227 26.50 -64.87 -22.70
N VAL A 228 27.04 -63.67 -22.84
CA VAL A 228 28.49 -63.44 -22.97
C VAL A 228 29.21 -63.85 -21.69
N ARG A 229 28.64 -63.50 -20.53
CA ARG A 229 29.18 -63.88 -19.22
C ARG A 229 29.12 -65.38 -18.99
N ALA A 230 28.04 -66.06 -19.38
CA ALA A 230 27.92 -67.50 -19.25
C ALA A 230 28.92 -68.25 -20.15
N MET A 231 29.22 -67.74 -21.35
CA MET A 231 30.28 -68.30 -22.21
C MET A 231 31.66 -68.10 -21.61
N ALA A 232 31.98 -66.88 -21.16
CA ALA A 232 33.26 -66.56 -20.52
C ALA A 232 33.46 -67.32 -19.19
N GLU A 233 32.39 -67.52 -18.41
CA GLU A 233 32.41 -68.27 -17.16
C GLU A 233 32.45 -69.78 -17.40
N ALA A 234 31.88 -70.30 -18.49
CA ALA A 234 32.05 -71.70 -18.89
C ALA A 234 33.50 -71.99 -19.31
N GLU A 235 34.13 -71.06 -20.04
CA GLU A 235 35.56 -71.13 -20.39
C GLU A 235 36.46 -71.00 -19.15
N GLY A 236 36.11 -70.09 -18.22
CA GLY A 236 36.80 -69.91 -16.94
C GLY A 236 36.67 -71.11 -16.02
N ARG A 237 35.45 -71.69 -15.88
CA ARG A 237 35.21 -72.89 -15.08
C ARG A 237 35.87 -74.14 -15.66
N ALA A 238 36.00 -74.26 -16.98
CA ALA A 238 36.78 -75.34 -17.59
C ALA A 238 38.28 -75.24 -17.28
N HIS A 239 38.78 -74.02 -17.03
CA HIS A 239 40.17 -73.75 -16.68
C HIS A 239 40.45 -73.87 -15.17
N GLU A 240 39.50 -73.42 -14.33
CA GLU A 240 39.60 -73.51 -12.86
C GLU A 240 39.28 -74.91 -12.33
N ALA A 241 38.37 -75.67 -12.95
CA ALA A 241 38.07 -77.05 -12.53
C ALA A 241 39.28 -77.98 -12.66
N LYS A 242 40.21 -77.70 -13.59
CA LYS A 242 41.49 -78.42 -13.69
C LYS A 242 42.47 -78.12 -12.56
N LEU A 243 42.30 -76.99 -11.86
CA LEU A 243 43.23 -76.52 -10.82
C LEU A 243 42.64 -76.61 -9.40
N ALA A 244 41.31 -76.62 -9.26
CA ALA A 244 40.63 -76.56 -7.96
C ALA A 244 40.24 -77.93 -7.36
N GLU A 245 40.47 -79.03 -8.06
CA GLU A 245 40.07 -80.38 -7.62
C GLU A 245 40.86 -80.88 -6.38
N GLU A 246 42.07 -80.36 -6.13
CA GLU A 246 42.91 -80.86 -5.02
C GLU A 246 42.74 -80.13 -3.68
N VAL A 247 42.17 -78.92 -3.61
CA VAL A 247 42.25 -78.10 -2.38
C VAL A 247 40.92 -77.90 -1.67
N ASN A 248 39.77 -77.97 -2.36
CA ASN A 248 38.48 -77.59 -1.75
C ASN A 248 37.74 -78.73 -1.02
N ARG A 249 38.28 -79.95 -1.02
CA ARG A 249 37.66 -81.09 -0.32
C ARG A 249 37.84 -81.05 1.21
N ARG A 250 38.77 -80.23 1.73
CA ARG A 250 39.12 -80.21 3.16
C ARG A 250 38.45 -79.12 3.99
N MET A 251 38.01 -78.00 3.41
CA MET A 251 37.55 -76.84 4.19
C MET A 251 36.03 -76.70 4.33
N LEU A 252 35.22 -77.48 3.61
CA LEU A 252 33.76 -77.30 3.56
C LEU A 252 32.96 -78.12 4.60
N VAL A 253 33.59 -79.09 5.27
CA VAL A 253 32.88 -79.93 6.26
C VAL A 253 32.73 -79.22 7.61
N ASP A 254 33.67 -78.34 7.99
CA ASP A 254 33.72 -77.80 9.36
C ASP A 254 32.87 -76.54 9.59
N ARG A 255 32.46 -75.81 8.53
CA ARG A 255 31.70 -74.55 8.67
C ARG A 255 30.18 -74.69 8.58
N ALA A 256 29.66 -75.81 8.08
CA ALA A 256 28.23 -75.94 7.79
C ALA A 256 27.34 -76.24 9.02
N ASN A 257 27.93 -76.69 10.15
CA ASN A 257 27.13 -77.18 11.28
C ASN A 257 26.95 -76.19 12.45
N ALA A 258 27.56 -75.00 12.42
CA ALA A 258 27.58 -74.11 13.60
C ALA A 258 26.67 -72.86 13.54
N GLU A 259 26.10 -72.50 12.39
CA GLU A 259 25.41 -71.19 12.24
C GLU A 259 23.89 -71.27 12.04
N ARG A 260 23.29 -72.46 11.94
CA ARG A 260 21.84 -72.61 11.73
C ARG A 260 20.98 -72.56 12.99
N GLU A 261 21.54 -72.78 14.19
CA GLU A 261 20.74 -72.86 15.43
C GLU A 261 20.52 -71.51 16.12
N LYS A 262 21.33 -70.47 15.83
CA LYS A 262 21.23 -69.17 16.51
C LYS A 262 20.09 -68.27 16.00
N TRP A 263 19.62 -68.49 14.77
CA TRP A 263 18.61 -67.62 14.15
C TRP A 263 17.16 -68.02 14.44
N ILE A 264 16.91 -69.27 14.85
CA ILE A 264 15.55 -69.76 15.11
C ILE A 264 15.09 -69.42 16.54
N ALA A 265 16.01 -69.25 17.49
CA ALA A 265 15.68 -68.90 18.88
C ALA A 265 15.32 -67.40 19.08
N ALA A 266 15.79 -66.51 18.20
CA ALA A 266 15.59 -65.07 18.35
C ALA A 266 14.20 -64.57 17.88
N ILE A 267 13.53 -65.33 17.01
CA ILE A 267 12.27 -64.91 16.37
C ILE A 267 11.03 -65.23 17.22
N ASN A 268 11.07 -66.28 18.05
CA ASN A 268 9.91 -66.70 18.86
C ASN A 268 9.72 -65.90 20.16
N THR A 269 10.70 -65.11 20.60
CA THR A 269 10.58 -64.34 21.85
C THR A 269 10.08 -62.91 21.65
N THR A 270 10.02 -62.42 20.41
CA THR A 270 9.61 -61.04 20.09
C THR A 270 8.15 -60.91 19.63
N PHE A 271 7.46 -62.01 19.32
CA PHE A 271 6.08 -61.98 18.83
C PHE A 271 5.00 -62.15 19.92
N ASP A 272 5.32 -62.70 21.09
CA ASP A 272 4.31 -62.99 22.14
C ASP A 272 3.89 -61.79 22.99
N HIS A 273 4.63 -60.67 22.98
CA HIS A 273 4.27 -59.49 23.78
C HIS A 273 3.40 -58.45 23.06
N ILE A 274 3.21 -58.56 21.74
CA ILE A 274 2.39 -57.60 20.96
C ILE A 274 1.04 -58.21 20.55
N GLY A 275 0.94 -59.54 20.41
CA GLY A 275 -0.28 -60.22 19.96
C GLY A 275 -1.43 -60.26 20.97
N GLY A 276 -1.14 -60.33 22.28
CA GLY A 276 -2.16 -60.53 23.32
C GLY A 276 -3.08 -59.34 23.58
N GLY A 277 -2.53 -58.11 23.50
CA GLY A 277 -3.29 -56.88 23.77
C GLY A 277 -4.23 -56.47 22.64
N LEU A 278 -3.81 -56.67 21.38
CA LEU A 278 -4.63 -56.32 20.21
C LEU A 278 -5.81 -57.28 20.03
N LYS A 279 -5.60 -58.58 20.29
CA LYS A 279 -6.64 -59.61 20.14
C LYS A 279 -7.77 -59.45 21.17
N ALA A 280 -7.46 -58.96 22.38
CA ALA A 280 -8.44 -58.67 23.43
C ALA A 280 -9.28 -57.40 23.18
N ILE A 281 -8.78 -56.46 22.37
CA ILE A 281 -9.52 -55.26 21.96
C ILE A 281 -10.43 -55.56 20.75
N LEU A 282 -10.07 -56.56 19.94
CA LEU A 282 -10.86 -57.00 18.79
C LEU A 282 -12.03 -57.95 19.14
N THR A 283 -11.96 -58.67 20.27
CA THR A 283 -13.02 -59.62 20.68
C THR A 283 -14.08 -59.04 21.62
N ASP A 284 -13.82 -57.89 22.25
CA ASP A 284 -14.72 -57.28 23.24
C ASP A 284 -15.35 -55.99 22.66
N GLN A 285 -16.64 -56.06 22.30
CA GLN A 285 -17.37 -54.97 21.66
C GLN A 285 -17.36 -53.68 22.50
N ASN A 286 -17.37 -53.79 23.83
CA ASN A 286 -17.36 -52.61 24.70
C ASN A 286 -15.99 -51.93 24.71
N LYS A 287 -14.90 -52.70 24.68
CA LYS A 287 -13.53 -52.14 24.61
C LYS A 287 -13.22 -51.56 23.24
N LEU A 288 -13.75 -52.13 22.17
CA LEU A 288 -13.63 -51.60 20.82
C LEU A 288 -14.34 -50.24 20.69
N VAL A 289 -15.57 -50.12 21.21
CA VAL A 289 -16.31 -48.84 21.21
C VAL A 289 -15.56 -47.76 21.99
N VAL A 290 -14.98 -48.09 23.15
CA VAL A 290 -14.16 -47.15 23.94
C VAL A 290 -12.87 -46.77 23.19
N ALA A 291 -12.22 -47.72 22.53
CA ALA A 291 -11.01 -47.44 21.75
C ALA A 291 -11.31 -46.55 20.53
N VAL A 292 -12.34 -46.88 19.75
CA VAL A 292 -12.78 -46.08 18.61
C VAL A 292 -13.27 -44.71 19.06
N GLY A 293 -14.05 -44.64 20.14
CA GLY A 293 -14.52 -43.39 20.75
C GLY A 293 -13.35 -42.53 21.23
N GLY A 294 -12.33 -43.13 21.85
CA GLY A 294 -11.10 -42.45 22.27
C GLY A 294 -10.32 -41.88 21.10
N ILE A 295 -10.10 -42.66 20.04
CA ILE A 295 -9.39 -42.21 18.83
C ILE A 295 -10.18 -41.08 18.13
N THR A 296 -11.50 -41.20 18.04
CA THR A 296 -12.37 -40.19 17.42
C THR A 296 -12.39 -38.90 18.23
N ALA A 297 -12.46 -38.98 19.56
CA ALA A 297 -12.40 -37.82 20.45
C ALA A 297 -11.03 -37.12 20.38
N LEU A 298 -9.94 -37.89 20.26
CA LEU A 298 -8.59 -37.36 20.09
C LEU A 298 -8.45 -36.66 18.72
N ALA A 299 -8.95 -37.27 17.65
CA ALA A 299 -8.98 -36.68 16.31
C ALA A 299 -9.84 -35.41 16.28
N ALA A 300 -11.03 -35.42 16.89
CA ALA A 300 -11.89 -34.25 17.02
C ALA A 300 -11.25 -33.16 17.88
N GLY A 301 -10.56 -33.52 18.97
CA GLY A 301 -9.81 -32.60 19.82
C GLY A 301 -8.66 -31.92 19.06
N ILE A 302 -7.89 -32.69 18.29
CA ILE A 302 -6.81 -32.15 17.43
C ILE A 302 -7.39 -31.25 16.33
N TYR A 303 -8.48 -31.66 15.69
CA TYR A 303 -9.09 -30.89 14.60
C TYR A 303 -9.68 -29.57 15.11
N THR A 304 -10.45 -29.61 16.20
CA THR A 304 -11.05 -28.41 16.80
C THR A 304 -10.00 -27.44 17.34
N THR A 305 -8.93 -27.93 17.95
CA THR A 305 -7.83 -27.06 18.40
C THR A 305 -7.02 -26.48 17.24
N ARG A 306 -6.74 -27.26 16.19
CA ARG A 306 -6.02 -26.77 15.00
C ARG A 306 -6.81 -25.68 14.26
N GLU A 307 -8.09 -25.90 14.04
CA GLU A 307 -8.92 -24.97 13.27
C GLU A 307 -9.37 -23.78 14.14
N GLY A 308 -9.64 -24.01 15.42
CA GLY A 308 -9.86 -22.93 16.40
C GLY A 308 -8.63 -22.02 16.53
N ALA A 309 -7.42 -22.59 16.59
CA ALA A 309 -6.19 -21.82 16.62
C ALA A 309 -5.99 -20.99 15.34
N LYS A 310 -6.30 -21.51 14.15
CA LYS A 310 -6.18 -20.75 12.89
C LYS A 310 -7.09 -19.52 12.85
N VAL A 311 -8.34 -19.65 13.29
CA VAL A 311 -9.31 -18.54 13.30
C VAL A 311 -8.90 -17.47 14.31
N VAL A 312 -8.52 -17.88 15.52
CA VAL A 312 -7.99 -16.97 16.55
C VAL A 312 -6.71 -16.30 16.07
N TRP A 313 -5.80 -17.05 15.42
CA TRP A 313 -4.55 -16.52 14.89
C TRP A 313 -4.78 -15.47 13.80
N SER A 314 -5.69 -15.72 12.86
CA SER A 314 -6.07 -14.76 11.80
C SER A 314 -6.65 -13.46 12.38
N TYR A 315 -7.48 -13.55 13.42
CA TYR A 315 -8.04 -12.38 14.09
C TYR A 315 -6.98 -11.56 14.85
N VAL A 316 -6.04 -12.25 15.51
CA VAL A 316 -4.91 -11.63 16.21
C VAL A 316 -3.94 -10.96 15.21
N ASP A 317 -3.65 -11.60 14.07
CA ASP A 317 -2.84 -11.05 12.98
C ASP A 317 -3.41 -9.72 12.47
N ARG A 318 -4.74 -9.62 12.35
CA ARG A 318 -5.40 -8.39 11.89
C ARG A 318 -5.30 -7.23 12.88
N ILE A 319 -5.22 -7.52 14.18
CA ILE A 319 -5.20 -6.51 15.25
C ILE A 319 -3.76 -6.11 15.63
N LEU A 320 -2.83 -7.05 15.58
CA LEU A 320 -1.45 -6.88 16.07
C LEU A 320 -0.39 -6.90 14.97
N GLY A 321 -0.76 -7.26 13.75
CA GLY A 321 0.14 -7.35 12.60
C GLY A 321 0.53 -5.99 12.01
N GLN A 322 1.62 -6.01 11.25
CA GLN A 322 2.12 -4.87 10.48
C GLN A 322 1.12 -4.49 9.36
N PRO A 323 0.76 -3.21 9.21
CA PRO A 323 -0.08 -2.73 8.11
C PRO A 323 0.48 -3.14 6.74
N SER A 324 -0.40 -3.47 5.79
CA SER A 324 -0.04 -3.93 4.44
C SER A 324 0.74 -2.91 3.60
N LEU A 325 0.70 -1.63 3.98
CA LEU A 325 1.44 -0.54 3.33
C LEU A 325 2.93 -0.50 3.69
N ILE A 326 3.35 -1.21 4.75
CA ILE A 326 4.73 -1.13 5.23
C ILE A 326 5.56 -2.24 4.58
N ARG A 327 6.54 -1.85 3.76
CA ARG A 327 7.50 -2.77 3.14
C ARG A 327 8.55 -3.29 4.11
N GLU A 328 9.06 -2.40 4.96
CA GLU A 328 10.09 -2.73 5.95
C GLU A 328 9.82 -2.03 7.27
N SER A 329 10.13 -2.70 8.39
CA SER A 329 9.95 -2.14 9.72
C SER A 329 11.02 -2.65 10.66
N SER A 330 11.56 -1.78 11.52
CA SER A 330 12.43 -2.20 12.64
C SER A 330 11.63 -2.81 13.78
N ARG A 331 10.31 -2.61 13.81
CA ARG A 331 9.40 -3.30 14.72
C ARG A 331 9.19 -4.71 14.19
N GLY A 332 9.41 -5.70 15.05
CA GLY A 332 9.08 -7.08 14.71
C GLY A 332 7.61 -7.20 14.31
N LYS A 333 7.32 -8.04 13.30
CA LYS A 333 6.00 -8.24 12.71
C LYS A 333 4.89 -8.51 13.74
N TYR A 334 5.29 -9.00 14.93
CA TYR A 334 4.43 -9.23 16.08
C TYR A 334 4.99 -8.53 17.33
N PRO A 335 4.14 -7.89 18.16
CA PRO A 335 4.58 -7.23 19.39
C PRO A 335 5.26 -8.16 20.40
N TRP A 336 5.02 -9.48 20.30
CA TRP A 336 5.58 -10.49 21.20
C TRP A 336 6.87 -11.13 20.69
N SER A 337 7.27 -10.85 19.45
CA SER A 337 8.55 -11.33 18.89
C SER A 337 9.76 -10.87 19.72
N GLY A 338 9.65 -9.71 20.38
CA GLY A 338 10.63 -9.20 21.34
C GLY A 338 10.61 -9.89 22.73
N LEU A 339 9.52 -10.57 23.09
CA LEU A 339 9.45 -11.33 24.35
C LEU A 339 10.20 -12.66 24.23
N PHE A 340 10.04 -13.36 23.10
CA PHE A 340 10.72 -14.65 22.89
C PHE A 340 12.24 -14.51 22.76
N SER A 341 12.72 -13.41 22.18
CA SER A 341 14.17 -13.10 22.16
C SER A 341 14.71 -12.82 23.55
N ARG A 342 14.02 -12.02 24.38
CA ARG A 342 14.41 -11.80 25.78
C ARG A 342 14.38 -13.05 26.64
N ILE A 343 13.40 -13.94 26.45
CA ILE A 343 13.34 -15.22 27.18
C ILE A 343 14.48 -16.15 26.74
N LYS A 344 14.84 -16.15 25.45
CA LYS A 344 15.99 -16.89 24.93
C LYS A 344 17.32 -16.36 25.50
N ASP A 345 17.45 -15.04 25.62
CA ASP A 345 18.66 -14.40 26.17
C ASP A 345 18.82 -14.64 27.69
N THR A 346 17.72 -14.83 28.43
CA THR A 346 17.77 -15.17 29.87
C THR A 346 18.08 -16.65 30.12
N VAL A 347 17.75 -17.55 29.19
CA VAL A 347 18.03 -19.00 29.29
C VAL A 347 19.42 -19.36 28.75
N SER A 348 20.01 -18.53 27.88
CA SER A 348 21.41 -18.69 27.45
C SER A 348 22.39 -17.93 28.36
N HIS A 349 22.51 -18.33 29.62
CA HIS A 349 23.63 -17.94 30.48
C HIS A 349 24.79 -18.92 30.32
N SER A 350 25.51 -18.83 29.20
CA SER A 350 26.84 -19.40 28.96
C SER A 350 27.20 -19.22 27.48
N ASP A 351 27.56 -18.02 27.05
CA ASP A 351 28.90 -17.77 26.51
C ASP A 351 29.05 -16.30 26.12
N LYS A 352 30.19 -15.73 26.52
CA LYS A 352 30.56 -14.35 26.21
C LYS A 352 30.90 -14.23 24.73
N GLY A 353 30.41 -13.14 24.13
CA GLY A 353 31.20 -12.42 23.13
C GLY A 353 30.79 -12.59 21.67
N SER A 354 29.57 -12.20 21.32
CA SER A 354 29.37 -11.55 20.02
C SER A 354 28.95 -10.10 20.25
N SER A 355 29.96 -9.28 20.53
CA SER A 355 29.92 -7.85 20.30
C SER A 355 29.48 -7.65 18.85
N SER A 356 28.20 -7.33 18.66
CA SER A 356 27.72 -6.69 17.45
C SER A 356 28.65 -5.52 17.21
N LYS A 357 29.49 -5.63 16.17
CA LYS A 357 30.44 -4.61 15.75
C LYS A 357 29.73 -3.26 15.82
N LYS A 358 30.08 -2.48 16.84
CA LYS A 358 29.76 -1.08 16.98
C LYS A 358 30.54 -0.37 15.88
N GLY A 359 29.98 -0.37 14.67
CA GLY A 359 30.45 0.47 13.59
C GLY A 359 30.25 1.92 14.03
N ASN A 360 31.34 2.55 14.48
CA ASN A 360 31.41 3.98 14.69
C ASN A 360 31.31 4.65 13.30
N GLY A 361 30.28 5.47 13.10
CA GLY A 361 30.05 6.22 11.86
C GLY A 361 28.74 5.85 11.16
N PHE A 362 28.26 6.73 10.27
CA PHE A 362 27.19 6.39 9.31
C PHE A 362 27.57 5.07 8.63
N GLY A 363 26.95 3.96 9.04
CA GLY A 363 27.25 2.65 8.47
C GLY A 363 26.90 2.62 6.99
N ASP A 364 27.76 2.05 6.14
CA ASP A 364 27.66 1.86 4.68
C ASP A 364 27.19 3.05 3.80
N VAL A 365 26.81 4.19 4.38
CA VAL A 365 26.14 5.30 3.72
C VAL A 365 27.11 6.47 3.65
N ILE A 366 27.67 6.66 2.47
CA ILE A 366 28.58 7.77 2.14
C ILE A 366 27.74 8.91 1.56
N LEU A 367 27.78 10.06 2.22
CA LEU A 367 27.06 11.28 1.83
C LEU A 367 28.04 12.45 1.79
N HIS A 368 27.61 13.54 1.16
CA HIS A 368 28.35 14.79 1.21
C HIS A 368 28.56 15.26 2.67
N PRO A 369 29.76 15.75 3.05
CA PRO A 369 30.08 16.07 4.44
C PRO A 369 29.09 17.05 5.11
N SER A 370 28.60 18.04 4.37
CA SER A 370 27.60 18.98 4.87
C SER A 370 26.26 18.31 5.19
N LEU A 371 25.79 17.45 4.29
CA LEU A 371 24.55 16.69 4.46
C LEU A 371 24.67 15.68 5.60
N GLN A 372 25.81 14.98 5.68
CA GLN A 372 26.09 14.04 6.76
C GLN A 372 26.04 14.73 8.13
N LYS A 373 26.68 15.90 8.26
CA LYS A 373 26.65 16.72 9.47
C LYS A 373 25.23 17.19 9.80
N ARG A 374 24.45 17.59 8.79
CA ARG A 374 23.05 18.00 8.98
C ARG A 374 22.17 16.86 9.47
N ILE A 375 22.28 15.67 8.87
CA ILE A 375 21.51 14.49 9.30
C ILE A 375 21.93 14.09 10.73
N GLU A 376 23.20 14.18 11.08
CA GLU A 376 23.66 13.92 12.44
C GLU A 376 23.09 14.93 13.46
N GLN A 377 23.07 16.22 13.12
CA GLN A 377 22.42 17.24 13.94
C GLN A 377 20.93 16.96 14.11
N LEU A 378 20.23 16.60 13.03
CA LEU A 378 18.82 16.23 13.08
C LEU A 378 18.57 14.97 13.90
N ALA A 379 19.46 13.98 13.81
CA ALA A 379 19.37 12.75 14.60
C ALA A 379 19.49 13.05 16.10
N ASN A 380 20.48 13.86 16.47
CA ASN A 380 20.72 14.29 17.84
C ASN A 380 19.56 15.16 18.36
N ALA A 381 19.07 16.10 17.54
CA ALA A 381 17.91 16.92 17.87
C ALA A 381 16.68 16.04 18.11
N THR A 382 16.40 15.09 17.21
CA THR A 382 15.27 14.15 17.33
C THR A 382 15.39 13.28 18.59
N SER A 383 16.59 12.78 18.88
CA SER A 383 16.86 12.01 20.10
C SER A 383 16.63 12.85 21.37
N ASN A 384 17.09 14.10 21.37
CA ASN A 384 16.91 15.02 22.49
C ASN A 384 15.44 15.42 22.67
N THR A 385 14.73 15.73 21.58
CA THR A 385 13.29 16.04 21.55
C THR A 385 12.47 14.93 22.20
N LYS A 386 12.81 13.67 21.89
CA LYS A 386 12.19 12.50 22.52
C LYS A 386 12.41 12.48 24.04
N SER A 387 13.64 12.71 24.49
CA SER A 387 13.97 12.74 25.93
C SER A 387 13.22 13.86 26.68
N HIS A 388 12.94 14.97 26.00
CA HIS A 388 12.24 16.13 26.57
C HIS A 388 10.73 16.17 26.25
N GLN A 389 10.18 15.12 25.62
CA GLN A 389 8.76 15.03 25.21
C GLN A 389 8.25 16.23 24.39
N ALA A 390 9.14 16.83 23.60
CA ALA A 390 8.80 17.89 22.66
C ALA A 390 8.24 17.28 21.35
N PRO A 391 7.47 18.04 20.55
CA PRO A 391 6.97 17.57 19.27
C PRO A 391 8.11 17.31 18.27
N PHE A 392 7.96 16.27 17.46
CA PHE A 392 8.91 15.94 16.41
C PHE A 392 8.78 16.87 15.21
N ARG A 393 9.84 16.92 14.39
CA ARG A 393 9.91 17.69 13.16
C ARG A 393 9.77 16.77 11.95
N ASN A 394 8.92 17.14 11.01
CA ASN A 394 8.76 16.44 9.74
C ASN A 394 9.83 16.87 8.75
N MET A 395 10.27 15.94 7.91
CA MET A 395 11.40 16.14 7.00
C MET A 395 11.03 15.78 5.56
N LEU A 396 11.55 16.55 4.60
CA LEU A 396 11.47 16.25 3.17
C LEU A 396 12.86 16.01 2.59
N PHE A 397 13.06 14.85 1.98
CA PHE A 397 14.29 14.45 1.32
C PHE A 397 14.07 14.54 -0.18
N TYR A 398 14.80 15.41 -0.87
CA TYR A 398 14.69 15.58 -2.31
C TYR A 398 16.03 15.44 -3.01
N GLY A 399 16.01 15.11 -4.29
CA GLY A 399 17.20 15.01 -5.14
C GLY A 399 17.10 13.86 -6.13
N PRO A 400 18.12 13.67 -6.98
CA PRO A 400 18.11 12.64 -8.01
C PRO A 400 17.87 11.23 -7.47
N PRO A 401 17.34 10.30 -8.27
CA PRO A 401 17.13 8.93 -7.84
C PRO A 401 18.48 8.21 -7.62
N GLY A 402 18.56 7.39 -6.57
CA GLY A 402 19.77 6.61 -6.29
C GLY A 402 20.87 7.33 -5.51
N THR A 403 20.59 8.48 -4.89
CA THR A 403 21.50 9.22 -4.00
C THR A 403 21.45 8.78 -2.54
N GLY A 404 20.68 7.73 -2.22
CA GLY A 404 20.68 7.12 -0.88
C GLY A 404 19.68 7.69 0.13
N LYS A 405 18.66 8.44 -0.32
CA LYS A 405 17.57 9.00 0.53
C LYS A 405 17.00 7.99 1.53
N THR A 406 16.59 6.80 1.06
CA THR A 406 16.01 5.71 1.87
C THR A 406 17.02 5.16 2.90
N MET A 407 18.29 5.04 2.52
CA MET A 407 19.34 4.55 3.44
C MET A 407 19.67 5.59 4.52
N ALA A 408 19.70 6.87 4.15
CA ALA A 408 19.91 7.97 5.07
C ALA A 408 18.77 8.07 6.10
N ALA A 409 17.51 7.87 5.69
CA ALA A 409 16.37 7.82 6.61
C ALA A 409 16.49 6.68 7.64
N ARG A 410 16.93 5.50 7.19
CA ARG A 410 17.16 4.35 8.07
C ARG A 410 18.25 4.65 9.10
N GLU A 411 19.35 5.26 8.67
CA GLU A 411 20.45 5.63 9.57
C GLU A 411 20.05 6.76 10.53
N LEU A 412 19.27 7.73 10.06
CA LEU A 412 18.68 8.78 10.91
C LEU A 412 17.79 8.17 12.01
N ALA A 413 16.90 7.23 11.67
CA ALA A 413 16.06 6.53 12.66
C ALA A 413 16.92 5.77 13.69
N ARG A 414 17.94 5.05 13.20
CA ARG A 414 18.87 4.28 14.04
C ARG A 414 19.63 5.17 15.02
N LYS A 415 20.21 6.28 14.54
CA LYS A 415 20.94 7.24 15.38
C LYS A 415 20.02 7.98 16.36
N SER A 416 18.79 8.29 15.95
CA SER A 416 17.80 8.96 16.81
C SER A 416 17.23 8.04 17.89
N GLY A 417 17.40 6.71 17.76
CA GLY A 417 16.83 5.73 18.67
C GLY A 417 15.32 5.55 18.51
N LEU A 418 14.80 5.85 17.32
CA LEU A 418 13.39 5.64 16.93
C LEU A 418 13.22 4.29 16.24
N ASP A 419 12.00 3.76 16.27
CA ASP A 419 11.64 2.68 15.35
C ASP A 419 11.53 3.24 13.91
N TYR A 420 11.71 2.39 12.92
CA TYR A 420 11.66 2.74 11.49
C TYR A 420 10.53 1.98 10.81
N ALA A 421 9.79 2.64 9.92
CA ALA A 421 8.87 2.01 8.98
C ALA A 421 9.03 2.64 7.59
N LEU A 422 9.08 1.80 6.55
CA LEU A 422 9.17 2.18 5.14
C LEU A 422 7.84 1.89 4.44
N MET A 423 7.29 2.89 3.78
CA MET A 423 6.20 2.80 2.81
C MET A 423 6.65 3.40 1.48
N THR A 424 6.12 2.92 0.36
CA THR A 424 6.31 3.55 -0.95
C THR A 424 5.00 4.17 -1.40
N GLY A 425 5.04 5.41 -1.90
CA GLY A 425 3.86 6.14 -2.35
C GLY A 425 3.14 5.45 -3.51
N GLY A 426 3.87 4.74 -4.37
CA GLY A 426 3.29 3.91 -5.44
C GLY A 426 2.35 2.80 -4.94
N ASP A 427 2.48 2.35 -3.69
CA ASP A 427 1.58 1.32 -3.13
C ASP A 427 0.21 1.87 -2.72
N VAL A 428 0.06 3.20 -2.67
CA VAL A 428 -1.18 3.86 -2.26
C VAL A 428 -2.21 3.87 -3.39
N ALA A 429 -1.77 4.09 -4.64
CA ALA A 429 -2.68 4.20 -5.78
C ALA A 429 -3.49 2.90 -6.06
N PRO A 430 -2.90 1.69 -6.03
CA PRO A 430 -3.64 0.44 -6.22
C PRO A 430 -4.73 0.16 -5.18
N LEU A 431 -4.69 0.81 -4.01
CA LEU A 431 -5.69 0.60 -2.96
C LEU A 431 -7.02 1.29 -3.25
N GLY A 432 -7.07 2.23 -4.19
CA GLY A 432 -8.29 2.96 -4.55
C GLY A 432 -8.96 3.60 -3.32
N SER A 433 -10.25 3.32 -3.11
CA SER A 433 -11.01 3.83 -1.97
C SER A 433 -10.54 3.32 -0.60
N GLN A 434 -9.83 2.19 -0.55
CA GLN A 434 -9.30 1.65 0.71
C GLN A 434 -8.05 2.39 1.20
N ALA A 435 -7.43 3.22 0.36
CA ALA A 435 -6.20 3.95 0.69
C ALA A 435 -6.36 4.78 1.99
N VAL A 436 -7.48 5.49 2.13
CA VAL A 436 -7.79 6.32 3.31
C VAL A 436 -7.75 5.48 4.58
N THR A 437 -8.52 4.38 4.61
CA THR A 437 -8.59 3.48 5.77
C THR A 437 -7.22 2.91 6.12
N LYS A 438 -6.42 2.51 5.13
CA LYS A 438 -5.09 1.94 5.33
C LYS A 438 -4.10 2.98 5.86
N ILE A 439 -4.16 4.22 5.38
CA ILE A 439 -3.36 5.33 5.92
C ILE A 439 -3.72 5.58 7.39
N HIS A 440 -5.01 5.64 7.73
CA HIS A 440 -5.41 5.80 9.15
C HIS A 440 -4.87 4.66 10.03
N GLN A 441 -5.01 3.40 9.58
CA GLN A 441 -4.47 2.23 10.29
C GLN A 441 -2.95 2.29 10.46
N LEU A 442 -2.23 2.75 9.44
CA LEU A 442 -0.78 2.94 9.49
C LEU A 442 -0.37 3.93 10.58
N PHE A 443 -1.02 5.10 10.64
CA PHE A 443 -0.75 6.11 11.66
C PHE A 443 -1.14 5.62 13.07
N ASP A 444 -2.25 4.91 13.22
CA ASP A 444 -2.65 4.36 14.53
C ASP A 444 -1.68 3.26 15.00
N TRP A 445 -1.18 2.42 14.08
CA TRP A 445 -0.13 1.46 14.37
C TRP A 445 1.19 2.15 14.73
N ALA A 446 1.54 3.24 14.05
CA ALA A 446 2.74 4.02 14.29
C ALA A 446 2.75 4.63 15.69
N LYS A 447 1.64 5.25 16.11
CA LYS A 447 1.45 5.82 17.47
C LYS A 447 1.64 4.80 18.60
N LYS A 448 1.41 3.51 18.33
CA LYS A 448 1.61 2.43 19.33
C LYS A 448 3.10 2.13 19.60
N SER A 449 4.06 2.74 18.91
CA SER A 449 5.49 2.53 19.21
C SER A 449 5.85 3.19 20.55
N ARG A 450 6.48 2.41 21.44
CA ARG A 450 7.04 2.94 22.70
C ARG A 450 8.29 3.79 22.48
N LYS A 451 9.01 3.59 21.38
CA LYS A 451 10.24 4.32 21.08
C LYS A 451 9.98 5.58 20.25
N GLY A 452 8.75 5.82 19.82
CA GLY A 452 8.46 6.71 18.70
C GLY A 452 8.88 6.07 17.37
N LEU A 453 8.22 6.47 16.28
CA LEU A 453 8.43 5.88 14.96
C LEU A 453 8.80 6.97 13.94
N LEU A 454 9.88 6.75 13.20
CA LEU A 454 10.14 7.43 11.94
C LEU A 454 9.42 6.68 10.82
N LEU A 455 8.35 7.29 10.30
CA LEU A 455 7.61 6.83 9.14
C LEU A 455 8.24 7.46 7.89
N PHE A 456 8.93 6.64 7.11
CA PHE A 456 9.53 7.05 5.85
C PHE A 456 8.63 6.67 4.68
N ILE A 457 8.28 7.65 3.86
CA ILE A 457 7.48 7.48 2.64
C ILE A 457 8.38 7.77 1.44
N ASP A 458 8.79 6.72 0.73
CA ASP A 458 9.55 6.84 -0.52
C ASP A 458 8.61 7.11 -1.70
N GLU A 459 9.08 7.77 -2.75
CA GLU A 459 8.27 8.15 -3.92
C GLU A 459 6.94 8.82 -3.52
N ALA A 460 7.02 9.77 -2.59
CA ALA A 460 5.85 10.45 -2.03
C ALA A 460 5.10 11.28 -3.10
N ASP A 461 5.80 11.70 -4.15
CA ASP A 461 5.25 12.31 -5.35
C ASP A 461 4.21 11.43 -6.08
N ALA A 462 4.19 10.11 -5.87
CA ALA A 462 3.21 9.23 -6.51
C ALA A 462 1.74 9.50 -6.09
N PHE A 463 1.50 10.05 -4.89
CA PHE A 463 0.16 10.37 -4.39
C PHE A 463 0.03 11.73 -3.70
N LEU A 464 1.12 12.48 -3.54
CA LEU A 464 1.14 13.83 -2.96
C LEU A 464 1.28 14.95 -4.00
N CYS A 465 0.98 14.67 -5.28
CA CYS A 465 0.99 15.68 -6.34
C CYS A 465 -0.08 16.77 -6.14
N GLU A 466 0.16 17.96 -6.69
CA GLU A 466 -0.79 19.08 -6.68
C GLU A 466 -2.19 18.70 -7.18
N ARG A 467 -3.22 19.16 -6.45
CA ARG A 467 -4.64 18.89 -6.72
C ARG A 467 -5.12 19.34 -8.11
N ASN A 468 -4.48 20.35 -8.69
CA ASN A 468 -4.89 21.04 -9.91
C ASN A 468 -4.38 20.43 -11.21
N LYS A 469 -3.48 19.42 -11.16
CA LYS A 469 -3.16 18.65 -12.36
C LYS A 469 -4.38 17.79 -12.72
N THR A 470 -4.90 17.97 -13.94
CA THR A 470 -6.10 17.35 -14.53
C THR A 470 -6.15 15.81 -14.45
N TYR A 471 -5.08 15.16 -13.99
CA TYR A 471 -4.87 13.70 -13.99
C TYR A 471 -4.88 13.05 -12.59
N MET A 472 -5.15 13.78 -11.51
CA MET A 472 -5.22 13.18 -10.16
C MET A 472 -6.53 12.40 -9.95
N SER A 473 -6.42 11.11 -9.63
CA SER A 473 -7.57 10.27 -9.26
C SER A 473 -8.22 10.75 -7.96
N GLU A 474 -9.53 10.62 -7.84
CA GLU A 474 -10.28 10.91 -6.60
C GLU A 474 -9.74 10.12 -5.39
N ALA A 475 -9.28 8.89 -5.63
CA ALA A 475 -8.65 8.05 -4.61
C ALA A 475 -7.33 8.64 -4.10
N GLN A 476 -6.50 9.19 -5.00
CA GLN A 476 -5.24 9.85 -4.63
C GLN A 476 -5.50 11.13 -3.84
N ARG A 477 -6.48 11.95 -4.27
CA ARG A 477 -6.90 13.16 -3.53
C ARG A 477 -7.38 12.82 -2.12
N SER A 478 -8.17 11.74 -1.99
CA SER A 478 -8.66 11.27 -0.70
C SER A 478 -7.51 10.77 0.20
N ALA A 479 -6.54 10.06 -0.38
CA ALA A 479 -5.34 9.60 0.34
C ALA A 479 -4.45 10.76 0.80
N LEU A 480 -4.24 11.78 -0.05
CA LEU A 480 -3.55 13.02 0.30
C LEU A 480 -4.24 13.72 1.48
N ASN A 481 -5.56 13.91 1.41
CA ASN A 481 -6.33 14.52 2.48
C ASN A 481 -6.24 13.72 3.79
N ALA A 482 -6.23 12.39 3.72
CA ALA A 482 -6.05 11.53 4.89
C ALA A 482 -4.67 11.70 5.54
N LEU A 483 -3.61 11.86 4.73
CA LEU A 483 -2.27 12.15 5.23
C LEU A 483 -2.19 13.56 5.84
N LEU A 484 -2.74 14.57 5.17
CA LEU A 484 -2.80 15.95 5.67
C LEU A 484 -3.58 16.04 6.99
N PHE A 485 -4.66 15.30 7.12
CA PHE A 485 -5.43 15.21 8.37
C PHE A 485 -4.59 14.64 9.52
N ARG A 486 -3.77 13.61 9.26
CA ARG A 486 -2.90 13.00 10.28
C ARG A 486 -1.65 13.81 10.60
N THR A 487 -1.25 14.72 9.72
CA THR A 487 -0.10 15.62 9.86
C THR A 487 -0.51 17.05 10.22
N GLY A 488 -1.80 17.26 10.51
CA GLY A 488 -2.35 18.57 10.90
C GLY A 488 -1.79 19.10 12.23
N ASP A 489 -1.47 18.19 13.15
CA ASP A 489 -0.90 18.50 14.45
C ASP A 489 0.52 17.94 14.57
N GLN A 490 1.39 18.69 15.25
CA GLN A 490 2.74 18.23 15.55
C GLN A 490 2.69 17.03 16.51
N SER A 491 3.19 15.88 16.06
CA SER A 491 3.14 14.63 16.82
C SER A 491 4.37 14.46 17.72
N LYS A 492 4.15 13.92 18.92
CA LYS A 492 5.23 13.52 19.84
C LYS A 492 5.67 12.06 19.65
N ASP A 493 4.95 11.30 18.83
CA ASP A 493 5.16 9.85 18.67
C ASP A 493 5.70 9.50 17.28
N ILE A 494 5.42 10.34 16.28
CA ILE A 494 5.73 10.04 14.87
C ILE A 494 6.58 11.17 14.28
N VAL A 495 7.69 10.78 13.65
CA VAL A 495 8.46 11.62 12.72
C VAL A 495 8.06 11.22 11.30
N LEU A 496 7.56 12.15 10.50
CA LEU A 496 7.32 11.90 9.08
C LEU A 496 8.55 12.31 8.25
N ALA A 497 9.07 11.39 7.45
CA ALA A 497 10.12 11.66 6.49
C ALA A 497 9.64 11.30 5.07
N LEU A 498 9.45 12.31 4.23
CA LEU A 498 8.99 12.15 2.85
C LEU A 498 10.19 12.15 1.91
N ALA A 499 10.22 11.29 0.91
CA ALA A 499 11.22 11.34 -0.16
C ALA A 499 10.56 11.54 -1.52
N THR A 500 11.12 12.46 -2.31
CA THR A 500 10.66 12.78 -3.68
C THR A 500 11.86 12.96 -4.60
N ASN A 501 11.67 12.67 -5.89
CA ASN A 501 12.63 13.07 -6.93
C ASN A 501 12.23 14.40 -7.59
N ARG A 502 10.98 14.84 -7.39
CA ARG A 502 10.38 16.02 -8.01
C ARG A 502 9.72 16.90 -6.94
N PRO A 503 10.51 17.71 -6.20
CA PRO A 503 9.97 18.54 -5.14
C PRO A 503 8.95 19.57 -5.64
N GLY A 504 9.09 20.04 -6.89
CA GLY A 504 8.16 21.01 -7.49
C GLY A 504 6.78 20.45 -7.85
N ASP A 505 6.58 19.13 -7.81
CA ASP A 505 5.27 18.51 -8.11
C ASP A 505 4.40 18.34 -6.86
N LEU A 506 4.94 18.57 -5.67
CA LEU A 506 4.25 18.33 -4.40
C LEU A 506 3.17 19.39 -4.10
N ASP A 507 2.06 18.96 -3.51
CA ASP A 507 0.98 19.85 -3.05
C ASP A 507 1.52 20.86 -2.02
N SER A 508 1.16 22.14 -2.20
CA SER A 508 1.60 23.24 -1.32
C SER A 508 1.24 23.01 0.15
N ALA A 509 0.11 22.38 0.45
CA ALA A 509 -0.28 22.08 1.83
C ALA A 509 0.60 21.01 2.48
N VAL A 510 1.30 20.18 1.71
CA VAL A 510 2.31 19.25 2.25
C VAL A 510 3.56 20.04 2.63
N GLY A 511 3.96 21.02 1.82
CA GLY A 511 5.06 21.95 2.10
C GLY A 511 4.91 22.64 3.46
N ASP A 512 3.72 23.15 3.78
CA ASP A 512 3.42 23.81 5.06
C ASP A 512 3.56 22.90 6.29
N ARG A 513 3.58 21.57 6.11
CA ARG A 513 3.69 20.57 7.18
C ARG A 513 5.10 20.00 7.34
N ILE A 514 6.06 20.46 6.52
CA ILE A 514 7.45 20.04 6.54
C ILE A 514 8.27 21.11 7.27
N ASP A 515 9.00 20.70 8.31
CA ASP A 515 9.83 21.60 9.11
C ASP A 515 11.28 21.67 8.57
N GLU A 516 11.76 20.58 7.99
CA GLU A 516 13.16 20.45 7.53
C GLU A 516 13.22 19.92 6.11
N VAL A 517 13.98 20.58 5.24
CA VAL A 517 14.17 20.16 3.85
C VAL A 517 15.64 19.80 3.62
N LEU A 518 15.90 18.59 3.14
CA LEU A 518 17.24 18.05 2.90
C LEU A 518 17.44 17.70 1.42
N GLU A 519 18.41 18.35 0.81
CA GLU A 519 18.86 18.04 -0.54
C GLU A 519 19.89 16.91 -0.56
N PHE A 520 19.68 15.94 -1.44
CA PHE A 520 20.60 14.85 -1.71
C PHE A 520 21.21 15.02 -3.11
N PRO A 521 22.35 15.73 -3.23
CA PRO A 521 23.02 15.92 -4.50
C PRO A 521 23.65 14.61 -5.02
N LEU A 522 24.10 14.64 -6.28
CA LEU A 522 24.99 13.60 -6.80
C LEU A 522 26.33 13.62 -6.05
N PRO A 523 26.98 12.45 -5.87
CA PRO A 523 28.23 12.37 -5.12
C PRO A 523 29.38 13.08 -5.85
N GLY A 524 30.18 13.83 -5.08
CA GLY A 524 31.44 14.42 -5.54
C GLY A 524 32.54 13.37 -5.72
N GLU A 525 33.69 13.76 -6.29
CA GLU A 525 34.79 12.84 -6.61
C GLU A 525 35.27 12.00 -5.40
N ASP A 526 35.50 12.65 -4.26
CA ASP A 526 35.94 11.96 -3.03
C ASP A 526 34.89 10.97 -2.50
N GLU A 527 33.60 11.27 -2.66
CA GLU A 527 32.50 10.38 -2.27
C GLU A 527 32.39 9.20 -3.24
N ARG A 528 32.55 9.44 -4.55
CA ARG A 528 32.59 8.39 -5.56
C ARG A 528 33.75 7.42 -5.33
N PHE A 529 34.94 7.94 -4.99
CA PHE A 529 36.09 7.11 -4.61
C PHE A 529 35.75 6.21 -3.41
N LYS A 530 35.18 6.76 -2.35
CA LYS A 530 34.75 5.99 -1.16
C LYS A 530 33.67 4.96 -1.52
N LEU A 531 32.70 5.32 -2.38
CA LEU A 531 31.62 4.43 -2.81
C LEU A 531 32.16 3.26 -3.65
N LEU A 532 33.08 3.52 -4.58
CA LEU A 532 33.75 2.50 -5.37
C LEU A 532 34.48 1.51 -4.45
N LYS A 533 35.26 2.01 -3.48
CA LYS A 533 35.97 1.18 -2.49
C LYS A 533 35.00 0.35 -1.65
N LEU A 534 33.91 0.94 -1.18
CA LEU A 534 32.87 0.26 -0.41
C LEU A 534 32.22 -0.88 -1.20
N TYR A 535 31.83 -0.64 -2.46
CA TYR A 535 31.19 -1.65 -3.29
C TYR A 535 32.18 -2.70 -3.81
N LEU A 536 33.44 -2.34 -4.03
CA LEU A 536 34.53 -3.28 -4.29
C LEU A 536 34.69 -4.26 -3.12
N GLU A 537 34.74 -3.75 -1.89
CA GLU A 537 34.82 -4.59 -0.70
C GLU A 537 33.57 -5.48 -0.56
N LYS A 538 32.38 -4.92 -0.78
CA LYS A 538 31.11 -5.61 -0.61
C LYS A 538 30.85 -6.70 -1.65
N TYR A 539 31.13 -6.43 -2.93
CA TYR A 539 30.81 -7.31 -4.04
C TYR A 539 31.97 -8.19 -4.49
N ILE A 540 33.22 -7.81 -4.20
CA ILE A 540 34.38 -8.55 -4.70
C ILE A 540 35.15 -9.16 -3.54
N ALA A 541 35.62 -8.35 -2.58
CA ALA A 541 36.42 -8.88 -1.47
C ALA A 541 35.62 -9.82 -0.54
N ASN A 542 34.35 -9.49 -0.27
CA ASN A 542 33.47 -10.29 0.56
C ASN A 542 32.68 -11.35 -0.23
N ALA A 543 32.86 -11.45 -1.55
CA ALA A 543 32.25 -12.52 -2.34
C ALA A 543 32.83 -13.88 -1.93
N GLY A 544 31.99 -14.71 -1.31
CA GLY A 544 32.38 -16.03 -0.79
C GLY A 544 32.56 -16.11 0.73
N MET A 545 32.53 -15.00 1.48
CA MET A 545 32.67 -14.99 2.95
C MET A 545 31.34 -15.13 3.73
N ARG A 546 30.22 -15.47 3.08
CA ARG A 546 28.97 -15.67 3.81
C ARG A 546 29.10 -16.86 4.75
N LYS A 547 28.95 -16.61 6.06
CA LYS A 547 28.87 -17.64 7.11
C LYS A 547 27.93 -18.75 6.65
N SER A 548 28.50 -19.91 6.35
CA SER A 548 27.78 -21.17 6.21
C SER A 548 26.92 -21.35 7.45
N GLY A 549 25.61 -21.13 7.31
CA GLY A 549 24.66 -21.65 8.28
C GLY A 549 24.69 -23.18 8.15
N LEU A 550 24.65 -23.89 9.27
CA LEU A 550 24.75 -25.36 9.36
C LEU A 550 23.86 -26.13 8.34
N PHE A 551 22.79 -25.50 7.84
CA PHE A 551 21.81 -26.11 6.92
C PHE A 551 22.01 -25.80 5.42
N GLN A 552 23.04 -25.03 5.04
CA GLN A 552 23.19 -24.57 3.65
C GLN A 552 24.20 -25.36 2.79
N ASN A 553 24.94 -26.30 3.39
CA ASN A 553 26.01 -27.05 2.70
C ASN A 553 25.50 -28.20 1.82
N VAL A 554 24.19 -28.50 1.77
CA VAL A 554 23.67 -29.67 1.06
C VAL A 554 23.16 -29.35 -0.36
N PHE A 555 22.93 -28.08 -0.72
CA PHE A 555 22.24 -27.74 -1.98
C PHE A 555 22.82 -26.56 -2.79
N LYS A 556 24.05 -26.09 -2.54
CA LYS A 556 24.66 -25.05 -3.39
C LYS A 556 26.12 -25.35 -3.73
N GLY A 557 26.42 -25.28 -5.03
CA GLY A 557 27.80 -25.31 -5.54
C GLY A 557 28.64 -24.21 -4.89
N GLN A 558 29.90 -24.54 -4.60
CA GLN A 558 30.85 -23.62 -3.99
C GLN A 558 31.00 -22.37 -4.87
N GLN A 559 30.70 -21.20 -4.30
CA GLN A 559 30.97 -19.93 -4.97
C GLN A 559 32.49 -19.79 -5.12
N LYS A 560 32.98 -19.66 -6.37
CA LYS A 560 34.39 -19.37 -6.64
C LYS A 560 34.76 -18.03 -5.99
N LYS A 561 35.85 -18.04 -5.21
CA LYS A 561 36.42 -16.84 -4.60
C LYS A 561 37.07 -15.99 -5.70
N ILE A 562 36.84 -14.68 -5.65
CA ILE A 562 37.48 -13.74 -6.58
C ILE A 562 38.84 -13.35 -6.01
N GLU A 563 39.89 -13.43 -6.84
CA GLU A 563 41.21 -12.90 -6.51
C GLU A 563 41.37 -11.50 -7.07
N ILE A 564 41.87 -10.55 -6.27
CA ILE A 564 42.16 -9.18 -6.71
C ILE A 564 43.67 -9.05 -6.90
N LYS A 565 44.13 -8.69 -8.09
CA LYS A 565 45.56 -8.49 -8.40
C LYS A 565 45.81 -7.06 -8.88
N GLY A 566 46.81 -6.40 -8.31
CA GLY A 566 47.33 -5.12 -8.82
C GLY A 566 46.39 -3.91 -8.77
N LEU A 567 45.22 -3.99 -8.13
CA LEU A 567 44.28 -2.88 -8.03
C LEU A 567 44.71 -1.92 -6.91
N THR A 568 45.32 -0.79 -7.28
CA THR A 568 45.75 0.26 -6.36
C THR A 568 44.65 1.31 -6.15
N ASP A 569 44.73 2.04 -5.03
CA ASP A 569 43.82 3.15 -4.73
C ASP A 569 43.86 4.24 -5.84
N ASP A 570 44.99 4.41 -6.54
CA ASP A 570 45.13 5.36 -7.65
C ASP A 570 44.23 5.00 -8.85
N ILE A 571 44.10 3.71 -9.16
CA ILE A 571 43.20 3.23 -10.24
C ILE A 571 41.74 3.47 -9.87
N ILE A 572 41.40 3.29 -8.59
CA ILE A 572 40.05 3.56 -8.08
C ILE A 572 39.77 5.06 -8.12
N ARG A 573 40.76 5.91 -7.84
CA ARG A 573 40.65 7.37 -7.95
C ARG A 573 40.50 7.82 -9.41
N GLU A 574 41.25 7.21 -10.34
CA GLU A 574 41.08 7.40 -11.79
C GLU A 574 39.63 7.09 -12.21
N ALA A 575 39.08 5.97 -11.75
CA ALA A 575 37.69 5.60 -12.01
C ALA A 575 36.68 6.57 -11.36
N ALA A 576 36.97 7.08 -10.16
CA ALA A 576 36.13 8.08 -9.49
C ALA A 576 36.06 9.40 -10.27
N ALA A 577 37.17 9.83 -10.89
CA ALA A 577 37.21 10.99 -11.76
C ALA A 577 36.39 10.75 -13.06
N LYS A 578 36.53 9.57 -13.68
CA LYS A 578 35.79 9.19 -14.91
C LYS A 578 34.28 9.02 -14.70
N THR A 579 33.84 8.66 -13.50
CA THR A 579 32.42 8.40 -13.17
C THR A 579 31.65 9.66 -12.76
N ASP A 580 32.03 10.82 -13.30
CA ASP A 580 31.34 12.06 -12.98
C ASP A 580 29.86 12.04 -13.40
N GLY A 581 29.00 12.56 -12.52
CA GLY A 581 27.55 12.51 -12.67
C GLY A 581 26.88 11.18 -12.30
N PHE A 582 27.63 10.14 -11.93
CA PHE A 582 27.03 8.88 -11.48
C PHE A 582 26.36 9.03 -10.11
N SER A 583 25.15 8.50 -9.98
CA SER A 583 24.48 8.29 -8.69
C SER A 583 25.09 7.11 -7.92
N GLY A 584 24.89 7.06 -6.60
CA GLY A 584 25.37 5.93 -5.78
C GLY A 584 24.82 4.57 -6.26
N ARG A 585 23.58 4.53 -6.74
CA ARG A 585 22.98 3.33 -7.35
C ARG A 585 23.68 2.92 -8.65
N GLU A 586 24.11 3.87 -9.48
CA GLU A 586 24.85 3.57 -10.70
C GLU A 586 26.25 3.05 -10.39
N ILE A 587 26.93 3.61 -9.38
CA ILE A 587 28.23 3.09 -8.91
C ILE A 587 28.10 1.66 -8.36
N ALA A 588 27.02 1.37 -7.63
CA ALA A 588 26.72 0.00 -7.19
C ALA A 588 26.53 -0.95 -8.40
N LYS A 589 25.78 -0.52 -9.42
CA LYS A 589 25.58 -1.31 -10.65
C LYS A 589 26.87 -1.48 -11.45
N LEU A 590 27.72 -0.45 -11.49
CA LEU A 590 29.06 -0.50 -12.09
C LEU A 590 29.90 -1.61 -11.44
N MET A 591 29.96 -1.64 -10.10
CA MET A 591 30.71 -2.69 -9.40
C MET A 591 30.08 -4.08 -9.53
N ALA A 592 28.74 -4.16 -9.63
CA ALA A 592 28.09 -5.43 -9.97
C ALA A 592 28.46 -5.90 -11.39
N SER A 593 28.61 -5.00 -12.36
CA SER A 593 29.12 -5.37 -13.69
C SER A 593 30.58 -5.77 -13.67
N VAL A 594 31.42 -5.16 -12.84
CA VAL A 594 32.81 -5.62 -12.63
C VAL A 594 32.81 -7.04 -12.08
N GLN A 595 31.99 -7.31 -11.06
CA GLN A 595 31.86 -8.66 -10.50
C GLN A 595 31.39 -9.68 -11.55
N ALA A 596 30.41 -9.32 -12.38
CA ALA A 596 29.92 -10.18 -13.47
C ALA A 596 31.01 -10.44 -14.53
N ALA A 597 31.79 -9.42 -14.90
CA ALA A 597 32.91 -9.57 -15.83
C ALA A 597 33.99 -10.50 -15.27
N VAL A 598 34.28 -10.40 -13.97
CA VAL A 598 35.24 -11.31 -13.31
C VAL A 598 34.73 -12.75 -13.32
N TYR A 599 33.46 -12.99 -13.01
CA TYR A 599 32.90 -14.35 -13.09
C TYR A 599 32.78 -14.88 -14.52
N GLY A 600 32.66 -13.99 -15.50
CA GLY A 600 32.71 -14.33 -16.92
C GLY A 600 34.13 -14.64 -17.43
N SER A 601 35.16 -14.20 -16.69
CA SER A 601 36.55 -14.52 -17.03
C SER A 601 36.91 -15.96 -16.64
N GLU A 602 37.76 -16.60 -17.44
CA GLU A 602 38.21 -17.97 -17.20
C GLU A 602 38.96 -18.13 -15.87
N THR A 603 39.66 -17.07 -15.45
CA THR A 603 40.56 -17.08 -14.28
C THR A 603 39.89 -16.60 -12.99
N CYS A 604 38.72 -15.95 -13.05
CA CYS A 604 38.05 -15.34 -11.88
C CYS A 604 38.96 -14.36 -11.11
N VAL A 605 39.85 -13.68 -11.84
CA VAL A 605 40.77 -12.67 -11.30
C VAL A 605 40.31 -11.28 -11.72
N LEU A 606 40.30 -10.34 -10.78
CA LEU A 606 40.14 -8.92 -11.07
C LEU A 606 41.53 -8.28 -11.25
N ASP A 607 41.89 -8.05 -12.51
CA ASP A 607 43.08 -7.31 -12.91
C ASP A 607 42.76 -5.83 -13.24
N PRO A 608 43.74 -4.92 -13.21
CA PRO A 608 43.53 -3.49 -13.49
C PRO A 608 42.98 -3.20 -14.89
N SER A 609 43.37 -4.00 -15.88
CA SER A 609 42.90 -3.87 -17.26
C SER A 609 41.40 -4.13 -17.36
N LEU A 610 40.94 -5.27 -16.81
CA LEU A 610 39.53 -5.65 -16.78
C LEU A 610 38.69 -4.61 -16.03
N PHE A 611 39.21 -4.10 -14.90
CA PHE A 611 38.53 -3.05 -14.14
C PHE A 611 38.34 -1.77 -14.99
N ARG A 612 39.41 -1.29 -15.64
CA ARG A 612 39.33 -0.09 -16.50
C ARG A 612 38.39 -0.30 -17.68
N GLU A 613 38.46 -1.44 -18.34
CA GLU A 613 37.58 -1.77 -19.47
C GLU A 613 36.10 -1.67 -19.10
N VAL A 614 35.70 -2.29 -17.98
CA VAL A 614 34.31 -2.23 -17.50
C VAL A 614 33.92 -0.82 -17.10
N VAL A 615 34.81 -0.05 -16.46
CA VAL A 615 34.55 1.34 -16.09
C VAL A 615 34.34 2.19 -17.33
N ASP A 616 35.25 2.14 -18.30
CA ASP A 616 35.19 2.93 -19.53
C ASP A 616 33.93 2.59 -20.35
N TYR A 617 33.59 1.30 -20.47
CA TYR A 617 32.36 0.84 -21.11
C TYR A 617 31.10 1.42 -20.44
N LYS A 618 31.03 1.38 -19.11
CA LYS A 618 29.87 1.87 -18.36
C LYS A 618 29.77 3.39 -18.33
N VAL A 619 30.90 4.10 -18.34
CA VAL A 619 30.94 5.56 -18.48
C VAL A 619 30.40 5.97 -19.86
N ALA A 620 30.82 5.29 -20.93
CA ALA A 620 30.28 5.52 -22.27
C ALA A 620 28.76 5.27 -22.33
N GLU A 621 28.28 4.16 -21.75
CA GLU A 621 26.86 3.82 -21.66
C GLU A 621 26.05 4.91 -20.92
N HIS A 622 26.58 5.44 -19.81
CA HIS A 622 25.94 6.51 -19.04
C HIS A 622 25.87 7.83 -19.85
N GLN A 623 26.96 8.21 -20.52
CA GLN A 623 26.97 9.40 -21.38
C GLN A 623 25.96 9.30 -22.53
N GLN A 624 25.83 8.12 -23.15
CA GLN A 624 24.83 7.88 -24.19
C GLN A 624 23.41 8.00 -23.66
N ARG A 625 23.11 7.43 -22.48
CA ARG A 625 21.79 7.57 -21.83
C ARG A 625 21.46 9.02 -21.50
N ARG A 626 22.44 9.80 -21.03
CA ARG A 626 22.25 11.24 -20.78
C ARG A 626 21.93 12.02 -22.05
N LYS A 627 22.60 11.72 -23.16
CA LYS A 627 22.30 12.34 -24.46
C LYS A 627 20.87 12.04 -24.93
N LEU A 628 20.44 10.79 -24.81
CA LEU A 628 19.07 10.38 -25.17
C LEU A 628 18.01 11.08 -24.32
N ALA A 629 18.21 11.11 -22.99
CA ALA A 629 17.31 11.81 -22.07
C ALA A 629 17.24 13.32 -22.34
N ALA A 630 18.35 13.95 -22.75
CA ALA A 630 18.39 15.36 -23.14
C ALA A 630 17.64 15.62 -24.46
N SER A 631 17.71 14.70 -25.43
CA SER A 631 16.99 14.85 -26.70
C SER A 631 15.47 14.69 -26.57
N GLU A 632 14.98 13.85 -25.65
CA GLU A 632 13.54 13.67 -25.41
C GLU A 632 12.90 14.85 -24.65
N GLY A 633 13.68 15.59 -23.85
CA GLY A 633 13.19 16.77 -23.13
C GLY A 633 13.02 18.02 -23.99
N GLY A 634 13.63 18.07 -25.19
CA GLY A 634 13.62 19.23 -26.08
C GLY A 634 12.44 19.31 -27.05
N SER A 635 11.61 18.26 -27.15
CA SER A 635 10.50 18.19 -28.12
C SER A 635 9.13 18.61 -27.57
N VAL A 636 9.05 19.05 -26.31
CA VAL A 636 7.78 19.45 -25.64
C VAL A 636 7.61 20.97 -25.56
N GLN A 637 8.53 21.74 -26.15
CA GLN A 637 8.37 23.18 -26.37
C GLN A 637 8.38 23.48 -27.87
N ASN A 638 7.25 23.21 -28.53
CA ASN A 638 6.83 23.86 -29.77
C ASN A 638 5.30 23.81 -29.87
#